data_AF-A0A946UJA1-F1
#
_entry.id   AF-A0A946UJA1-F1
#
_cell.length_a   1.000
_cell.length_b   1.000
_cell.length_c   1.000
_cell.angle_alpha   90.00
_cell.angle_beta   90.00
_cell.angle_gamma   90.00
#
_symmetry.space_group_name_H-M   'P 1'
#
loop_
_entity.id
_entity.type
_entity.pdbx_description
1 polymer ?
#
loop_
_entity_poly.entity_id
_entity_poly.type
_entity_poly.pdbx_seq_one_letter_code
_entity_poly.pdbx_strand_id
1 'polypeptide(L)'
;MTIACAYVLMVLAVGHVTVGYAMYRDAIHALFRDGYFGAAAGHPDRLLAFWFILFSATLMLLGQLVLYSARTQDKTLLLILSLYIGLIGITGALALPRSPFLVAVIIAPVLFWQAAGNNPL
;
A
#
# COMPACT_ATOMS: atom_id res chain seq x y z
N MET A 1 3.67 11.43 14.94
CA MET A 1 4.38 10.84 13.77
C MET A 1 3.51 9.85 13.01
N THR A 2 2.66 9.09 13.71
CA THR A 2 1.70 8.12 13.14
C THR A 2 0.87 8.69 12.00
N ILE A 3 0.30 9.89 12.18
CA ILE A 3 -0.51 10.57 11.15
C ILE A 3 0.31 10.86 9.87
N ALA A 4 1.58 11.26 10.01
CA ALA A 4 2.43 11.50 8.86
C ALA A 4 2.71 10.20 8.09
N CYS A 5 2.99 9.09 8.80
CA CYS A 5 3.14 7.76 8.19
C CYS A 5 1.87 7.32 7.45
N ALA A 6 0.69 7.61 8.00
CA ALA A 6 -0.59 7.35 7.32
C ALA A 6 -0.68 8.10 5.98
N TYR A 7 -0.36 9.39 5.96
CA TYR A 7 -0.38 10.18 4.73
C TYR A 7 0.69 9.73 3.73
N VAL A 8 1.86 9.28 4.17
CA VAL A 8 2.88 8.70 3.27
C VAL A 8 2.32 7.48 2.54
N LEU A 9 1.61 6.57 3.24
CA LEU A 9 0.95 5.42 2.62
C LEU A 9 -0.12 5.85 1.60
N MET A 10 -0.92 6.86 1.93
CA MET A 10 -1.95 7.39 1.02
C MET A 10 -1.34 8.06 -0.22
N VAL A 11 -0.25 8.82 -0.05
CA VAL A 11 0.47 9.43 -1.18
C VAL A 11 1.09 8.35 -2.06
N LEU A 12 1.67 7.30 -1.48
CA LEU A 12 2.15 6.14 -2.24
C LEU A 12 1.02 5.44 -3.00
N ALA A 13 -0.17 5.31 -2.41
CA ALA A 13 -1.33 4.75 -3.09
C ALA A 13 -1.70 5.55 -4.35
N VAL A 14 -1.75 6.88 -4.23
CA VAL A 14 -2.04 7.80 -5.35
C VAL A 14 -0.92 7.74 -6.39
N GLY A 15 0.33 7.77 -5.97
CA GLY A 15 1.49 7.66 -6.87
C GLY A 15 1.48 6.33 -7.65
N HIS A 16 1.16 5.23 -6.96
CA HIS A 16 1.14 3.91 -7.57
C HIS A 16 0.04 3.78 -8.62
N VAL A 17 -1.18 4.28 -8.37
CA VAL A 17 -2.26 4.22 -9.37
C VAL A 17 -1.97 5.16 -10.53
N THR A 18 -1.35 6.32 -10.27
CA THR A 18 -0.99 7.28 -11.31
C THR A 18 0.06 6.71 -12.25
N VAL A 19 1.11 6.10 -11.70
CA VAL A 19 2.15 5.41 -12.50
C VAL A 19 1.57 4.22 -13.26
N GLY A 20 0.76 3.40 -12.58
CA GLY A 20 0.09 2.27 -13.22
C GLY A 20 -0.83 2.69 -14.36
N TYR A 21 -1.61 3.75 -14.18
CA TYR A 21 -2.45 4.31 -15.23
C TYR A 21 -1.63 4.84 -16.39
N ALA A 22 -0.57 5.62 -16.14
CA ALA A 22 0.29 6.15 -17.20
C ALA A 22 0.97 5.06 -18.03
N MET A 23 1.42 3.98 -17.39
CA MET A 23 2.10 2.86 -18.04
C MET A 23 1.15 1.90 -18.75
N TYR A 24 -0.03 1.65 -18.18
CA TYR A 24 -0.93 0.58 -18.63
C TYR A 24 -2.32 1.08 -19.07
N ARG A 25 -2.48 2.37 -19.40
CA ARG A 25 -3.77 2.96 -19.81
C ARG A 25 -4.53 2.11 -20.83
N ASP A 26 -3.83 1.60 -21.85
CA ASP A 26 -4.47 0.85 -22.94
C ASP A 26 -4.95 -0.52 -22.44
N ALA A 27 -4.17 -1.17 -21.56
CA ALA A 27 -4.56 -2.42 -20.91
C ALA A 27 -5.75 -2.22 -19.94
N ILE A 28 -5.80 -1.09 -19.23
CA ILE A 28 -6.92 -0.72 -18.36
C ILE A 28 -8.19 -0.53 -19.19
N HIS A 29 -8.12 0.26 -20.28
CA HIS A 29 -9.27 0.45 -21.17
C HIS A 29 -9.74 -0.88 -21.78
N ALA A 30 -8.81 -1.76 -22.15
CA ALA A 30 -9.15 -3.08 -22.67
C ALA A 30 -9.81 -3.99 -21.62
N LEU A 31 -9.38 -3.92 -20.35
CA LEU A 31 -10.02 -4.61 -19.23
C LEU A 31 -11.50 -4.23 -19.05
N PHE A 32 -11.82 -2.94 -19.20
CA PHE A 32 -13.19 -2.47 -19.11
C PHE A 32 -14.02 -2.79 -20.36
N ARG A 33 -13.41 -2.70 -21.55
CA ARG A 33 -14.08 -2.99 -22.83
C ARG A 33 -14.42 -4.48 -22.98
N ASP A 34 -13.49 -5.35 -22.64
CA ASP A 34 -13.61 -6.80 -22.88
C ASP A 34 -14.34 -7.53 -21.72
N GLY A 35 -14.75 -6.79 -20.68
CA GLY A 35 -15.41 -7.31 -19.48
C GLY A 35 -14.42 -7.68 -18.38
N TYR A 36 -14.60 -7.14 -17.17
CA TYR A 36 -13.61 -7.26 -16.09
C TYR A 36 -13.25 -8.70 -15.67
N PHE A 37 -14.24 -9.61 -15.73
CA PHE A 37 -14.06 -11.00 -15.30
C PHE A 37 -13.30 -11.81 -16.36
N GLY A 38 -12.13 -12.34 -15.98
CA GLY A 38 -11.31 -13.18 -16.86
C GLY A 38 -10.52 -12.41 -17.93
N ALA A 39 -10.78 -11.13 -18.17
CA ALA A 39 -10.10 -10.36 -19.22
C ALA A 39 -8.58 -10.17 -19.00
N ALA A 40 -8.07 -10.38 -17.79
CA ALA A 40 -6.64 -10.36 -17.52
C ALA A 40 -5.95 -11.72 -17.80
N ALA A 41 -6.71 -12.81 -17.94
CA ALA A 41 -6.15 -14.13 -18.19
C ALA A 41 -5.44 -14.17 -19.55
N GLY A 42 -4.20 -14.67 -19.59
CA GLY A 42 -3.40 -14.71 -20.82
C GLY A 42 -2.85 -13.36 -21.28
N HIS A 43 -3.09 -12.26 -20.54
CA HIS A 43 -2.65 -10.92 -20.89
C HIS A 43 -1.80 -10.29 -19.77
N PRO A 44 -0.45 -10.46 -19.79
CA PRO A 44 0.44 -9.98 -18.72
C PRO A 44 0.27 -8.49 -18.39
N ASP A 45 0.11 -7.63 -19.41
CA ASP A 45 -0.04 -6.19 -19.19
C ASP A 45 -1.34 -5.83 -18.47
N ARG A 46 -2.43 -6.57 -18.73
CA ARG A 46 -3.71 -6.39 -18.03
C ARG A 46 -3.60 -6.88 -16.59
N LEU A 47 -2.88 -7.98 -16.36
CA LEU A 47 -2.61 -8.47 -15.01
C LEU A 47 -1.79 -7.45 -14.21
N LEU A 48 -0.75 -6.87 -14.80
CA LEU A 48 0.04 -5.81 -14.17
C LEU A 48 -0.82 -4.58 -13.88
N ALA A 49 -1.61 -4.12 -14.85
CA ALA A 49 -2.55 -3.00 -14.66
C ALA A 49 -3.50 -3.24 -13.48
N PHE A 50 -4.07 -4.45 -13.38
CA PHE A 50 -4.91 -4.85 -12.25
C PHE A 50 -4.15 -4.79 -10.93
N TRP A 51 -2.91 -5.28 -10.87
CA TRP A 51 -2.07 -5.22 -9.67
C TRP A 51 -1.81 -3.79 -9.22
N PHE A 52 -1.54 -2.87 -10.14
CA PHE A 52 -1.38 -1.45 -9.80
C PHE A 52 -2.64 -0.88 -9.14
N ILE A 53 -3.82 -1.18 -9.68
CA ILE A 53 -5.09 -0.70 -9.13
C ILE A 53 -5.37 -1.32 -7.75
N LEU A 54 -5.26 -2.65 -7.64
CA LEU A 54 -5.54 -3.37 -6.40
C LEU A 54 -4.58 -2.97 -5.28
N PHE A 55 -3.29 -2.87 -5.59
CA PHE A 55 -2.29 -2.51 -4.59
C PHE A 55 -2.42 -1.05 -4.15
N SER A 56 -2.82 -0.14 -5.05
CA SER A 56 -3.20 1.23 -4.67
C SER A 56 -4.38 1.28 -3.71
N ALA A 57 -5.45 0.54 -3.98
CA ALA A 57 -6.59 0.46 -3.05
C ALA A 57 -6.16 -0.09 -1.68
N THR A 58 -5.28 -1.08 -1.68
CA THR A 58 -4.74 -1.71 -0.46
C THR A 58 -3.87 -0.73 0.33
N LEU A 59 -2.98 0.02 -0.32
CA LEU A 59 -2.16 1.06 0.31
C LEU A 59 -3.02 2.18 0.90
N MET A 60 -4.05 2.61 0.18
CA MET A 60 -5.00 3.61 0.67
C MET A 60 -5.71 3.11 1.93
N LEU A 61 -6.22 1.87 1.92
CA LEU A 61 -6.84 1.23 3.08
C LEU A 61 -5.89 1.19 4.28
N LEU A 62 -4.64 0.75 4.09
CA LEU A 62 -3.64 0.71 5.16
C LEU A 62 -3.37 2.10 5.74
N GLY A 63 -3.22 3.12 4.88
CA GLY A 63 -3.10 4.51 5.33
C GLY A 63 -4.29 4.96 6.17
N GLN A 64 -5.52 4.66 5.74
CA GLN A 64 -6.74 5.00 6.48
C GLN A 64 -6.82 4.27 7.83
N LEU A 65 -6.43 3.00 7.90
CA LEU A 65 -6.41 2.23 9.14
C LEU A 65 -5.37 2.76 10.13
N VAL A 66 -4.18 3.18 9.66
CA VAL A 66 -3.18 3.85 10.51
C VAL A 66 -3.71 5.19 11.02
N LEU A 67 -4.35 5.98 10.16
CA LEU A 67 -4.97 7.25 10.56
C LEU A 67 -6.09 7.06 11.57
N TYR A 68 -6.95 6.06 11.36
CA TYR A 68 -8.02 5.69 12.26
C TYR A 68 -7.45 5.31 13.63
N SER A 69 -6.50 4.38 13.67
CA SER A 69 -5.83 3.95 14.89
C SER A 69 -5.19 5.11 15.67
N ALA A 70 -4.55 6.06 14.97
CA ALA A 70 -4.01 7.25 15.61
C ALA A 70 -5.11 8.12 16.26
N ARG A 71 -6.25 8.31 15.59
CA ARG A 71 -7.36 9.12 16.09
C ARG A 71 -8.12 8.46 17.23
N THR A 72 -8.24 7.14 17.22
CA THR A 72 -8.94 6.38 18.26
C THR A 72 -8.00 5.92 19.39
N GLN A 73 -6.70 6.21 19.29
CA GLN A 73 -5.67 5.74 20.21
C GLN A 73 -5.62 4.20 20.31
N ASP A 74 -6.01 3.49 19.24
CA ASP A 74 -6.03 2.02 19.18
C ASP A 74 -4.63 1.47 18.91
N LYS A 75 -3.86 1.30 19.99
CA LYS A 75 -2.48 0.80 19.94
C LYS A 75 -2.37 -0.64 19.45
N THR A 76 -3.37 -1.49 19.74
CA THR A 76 -3.37 -2.89 19.30
C THR A 76 -3.48 -2.98 17.79
N LEU A 77 -4.41 -2.23 17.19
CA LEU A 77 -4.52 -2.14 15.74
C LEU A 77 -3.22 -1.58 15.12
N LEU A 78 -2.64 -0.54 15.72
CA LEU A 78 -1.39 0.04 15.21
C LEU A 78 -0.24 -0.97 15.22
N LEU A 79 -0.13 -1.76 16.29
CA LEU A 79 0.90 -2.78 16.43
C LEU A 79 0.75 -3.85 15.33
N ILE A 80 -0.47 -4.35 15.12
CA ILE A 80 -0.77 -5.32 14.07
C ILE A 80 -0.40 -4.75 12.69
N LEU A 81 -0.86 -3.53 12.39
CA LEU A 81 -0.54 -2.85 11.12
C LEU A 81 0.97 -2.69 10.93
N SER A 82 1.69 -2.28 11.98
CA SER A 82 3.14 -2.08 11.90
C SER A 82 3.90 -3.37 11.54
N LEU A 83 3.50 -4.50 12.11
CA LEU A 83 4.10 -5.80 11.83
C LEU A 83 3.82 -6.25 10.40
N TYR A 84 2.57 -6.18 9.94
CA TYR A 84 2.21 -6.59 8.58
C TYR A 84 2.80 -5.67 7.51
N ILE A 85 2.81 -4.35 7.73
CA ILE A 85 3.47 -3.40 6.84
C ILE A 85 4.98 -3.69 6.76
N GLY A 86 5.61 -4.02 7.89
CA GLY A 86 7.01 -4.40 7.95
C GLY A 86 7.31 -5.68 7.17
N LEU A 87 6.52 -6.74 7.39
CA LEU A 87 6.66 -8.01 6.67
C LEU A 87 6.51 -7.82 5.16
N ILE A 88 5.44 -7.14 4.72
CA ILE A 88 5.21 -6.84 3.30
C ILE A 88 6.36 -6.02 2.73
N GLY A 89 6.81 -4.99 3.46
CA GLY A 89 7.93 -4.14 3.06
C GLY A 89 9.23 -4.91 2.88
N ILE A 90 9.58 -5.76 3.84
CA ILE A 90 10.80 -6.58 3.80
C ILE A 90 10.72 -7.56 2.63
N THR A 91 9.62 -8.32 2.51
CA THR A 91 9.45 -9.27 1.40
C THR A 91 9.52 -8.58 0.04
N GLY A 92 8.84 -7.44 -0.10
CA GLY A 92 8.85 -6.67 -1.34
C GLY A 92 10.21 -6.05 -1.66
N ALA A 93 10.93 -5.54 -0.65
CA ALA A 93 12.27 -4.97 -0.84
C ALA A 93 13.30 -6.05 -1.19
N LEU A 94 13.18 -7.25 -0.64
CA LEU A 94 14.05 -8.38 -1.02
C LEU A 94 13.80 -8.84 -2.45
N ALA A 95 12.53 -8.88 -2.88
CA ALA A 95 12.17 -9.22 -4.26
C ALA A 95 12.54 -8.12 -5.26
N LEU A 96 12.38 -6.84 -4.88
CA LEU A 96 12.56 -5.66 -5.72
C LEU A 96 13.31 -4.55 -4.95
N PRO A 97 14.65 -4.60 -4.88
CA PRO A 97 15.44 -3.70 -4.02
C PRO A 97 15.35 -2.21 -4.36
N ARG A 98 15.03 -1.85 -5.61
CA ARG A 98 14.88 -0.46 -6.08
C ARG A 98 13.41 -0.01 -6.14
N SER A 99 12.55 -0.58 -5.30
CA SER A 99 11.12 -0.29 -5.29
C SER A 99 10.72 0.57 -4.09
N PRO A 100 9.52 1.17 -4.13
CA PRO A 100 8.95 1.89 -2.99
C PRO A 100 8.68 1.04 -1.74
N PHE A 101 8.86 -0.30 -1.78
CA PHE A 101 8.73 -1.16 -0.60
C PHE A 101 9.70 -0.80 0.52
N LEU A 102 10.84 -0.16 0.21
CA LEU A 102 11.75 0.40 1.22
C LEU A 102 11.06 1.42 2.13
N VAL A 103 10.04 2.14 1.64
CA VAL A 103 9.25 3.06 2.48
C VAL A 103 8.50 2.28 3.56
N ALA A 104 7.90 1.13 3.21
CA ALA A 104 7.22 0.26 4.18
C ALA A 104 8.20 -0.27 5.25
N VAL A 105 9.43 -0.62 4.85
CA VAL A 105 10.50 -1.03 5.78
C VAL A 105 10.87 0.09 6.77
N ILE A 106 10.84 1.35 6.33
CA ILE A 106 11.17 2.51 7.17
C ILE A 106 10.02 2.89 8.11
N ILE A 107 8.77 2.91 7.63
CA ILE A 107 7.63 3.34 8.44
C ILE A 107 7.24 2.30 9.49
N ALA A 108 7.42 1.00 9.22
CA ALA A 108 7.04 -0.07 10.14
C ALA A 108 7.66 0.06 11.54
N PRO A 109 8.99 0.23 11.73
CA PRO A 109 9.57 0.41 13.06
C PRO A 109 9.11 1.71 13.74
N VAL A 110 8.82 2.78 12.98
CA VAL A 110 8.27 4.02 13.53
C VAL A 110 6.88 3.77 14.12
N LEU A 111 6.00 3.10 13.38
CA LEU A 111 4.66 2.74 13.84
C LEU A 111 4.70 1.78 15.03
N PHE A 112 5.60 0.78 14.98
CA PHE A 112 5.79 -0.19 16.07
C PHE A 112 6.20 0.53 17.36
N TRP A 113 7.16 1.46 17.29
CA TRP A 113 7.60 2.22 18.46
C TRP A 113 6.49 3.09 19.06
N GLN A 114 5.64 3.70 18.22
CA GLN A 114 4.48 4.46 18.68
C GLN A 114 3.45 3.55 19.38
N ALA A 115 3.21 2.36 18.83
CA ALA A 115 2.26 1.39 19.38
C ALA A 115 2.75 0.75 20.70
N ALA A 116 4.02 0.35 20.76
CA ALA A 116 4.60 -0.36 21.90
C ALA A 116 4.97 0.55 23.08
N GLY A 117 5.17 1.85 22.82
CA GLY A 117 5.53 2.83 23.86
C GLY A 117 4.32 3.43 24.59
N ASN A 118 4.59 4.11 25.70
CA ASN A 118 3.65 5.06 26.32
C ASN A 118 3.59 6.41 25.57
N ASN A 119 4.00 6.43 24.30
CA ASN A 119 3.97 7.63 23.48
C ASN A 119 2.51 7.95 23.08
N PRO A 120 2.15 9.24 22.98
CA PRO A 120 0.91 9.65 22.33
C PRO A 120 0.98 9.37 20.81
N LEU A 121 -0.07 8.78 20.24
CA LEU A 121 -0.12 8.42 18.81
C LEU A 121 -0.23 9.62 17.87
#